data_AF-E9L508-F1
#
_entry.id   AF-E9L508-F1
#
_cell.length_a   1.000
_cell.length_b   1.000
_cell.length_c   1.000
_cell.angle_alpha   90.00
_cell.angle_beta   90.00
_cell.angle_gamma   90.00
#
_symmetry.space_group_name_H-M   'P 1'
#
loop_
_entity.id
_entity.type
_entity.pdbx_description
1 polymer ?
#
loop_
_entity_poly.entity_id
_entity_poly.type
_entity_poly.pdbx_seq_one_letter_code
_entity_poly.pdbx_strand_id
1 'polypeptide(L)' 'MKYPNVYVKLVGEDGNAFSILARVSKALKKAGVSKEEISKFQKEAMSSDYNYLLNVVQDWVNTN' A
#
# COMPACT_ATOMS: atom_id res chain seq x y z
N MET A 1 0.30 7.57 8.63
CA MET A 1 0.93 6.22 8.84
C MET A 1 0.14 5.37 9.83
N LYS A 2 -0.64 4.42 9.32
CA LYS A 2 -1.52 3.54 10.11
C LYS A 2 -0.81 2.27 10.63
N TYR A 3 0.08 1.70 9.84
CA TYR A 3 0.83 0.48 10.15
C TYR A 3 2.35 0.74 10.04
N PRO A 4 2.96 1.39 11.04
CA PRO A 4 4.38 1.75 11.00
C PRO A 4 5.32 0.53 10.97
N ASN A 5 4.85 -0.63 11.45
CA ASN A 5 5.59 -1.89 11.43
C ASN A 5 5.59 -2.58 10.05
N VAL A 6 4.76 -2.09 9.11
CA VAL A 6 4.68 -2.63 7.76
C VAL A 6 5.58 -1.79 6.88
N TYR A 7 6.60 -2.44 6.33
CA TYR A 7 7.59 -1.78 5.49
C TYR A 7 7.48 -2.22 4.04
N VAL A 8 7.40 -1.26 3.12
CA VAL A 8 7.30 -1.50 1.68
C VAL A 8 8.30 -0.63 0.93
N LYS A 9 9.19 -1.27 0.17
CA LYS A 9 10.13 -0.56 -0.71
C LYS A 9 9.43 -0.14 -1.99
N LEU A 10 9.35 1.17 -2.26
CA LEU A 10 8.74 1.74 -3.47
C LEU A 10 9.77 2.15 -4.53
N VAL A 11 11.03 2.39 -4.15
CA VAL A 11 12.05 2.93 -5.05
C VAL A 11 12.77 1.83 -5.84
N GLY A 12 12.80 1.97 -7.17
CA GLY A 12 13.73 1.25 -8.06
C GLY A 12 13.18 0.08 -8.87
N GLU A 13 11.87 -0.23 -8.82
CA GLU A 13 11.29 -1.32 -9.61
C GLU A 13 9.97 -0.89 -10.26
N ASP A 14 9.93 -0.94 -11.58
CA ASP A 14 8.80 -0.76 -12.53
C ASP A 14 7.47 -0.29 -11.93
N GLY A 15 7.32 1.04 -11.94
CA GLY A 15 6.25 1.82 -11.34
C GLY A 15 4.89 1.67 -12.03
N ASN A 16 4.25 0.52 -11.84
CA ASN A 16 2.84 0.35 -12.15
C ASN A 16 2.00 0.41 -10.87
N ALA A 17 0.89 1.15 -10.91
CA ALA A 17 -0.03 1.30 -9.78
C ALA A 17 -0.48 -0.06 -9.20
N PHE A 18 -0.77 -1.02 -10.07
CA PHE A 18 -1.18 -2.37 -9.70
C PHE A 18 -0.08 -3.16 -8.97
N SER A 19 1.18 -3.02 -9.40
CA SER A 19 2.33 -3.67 -8.75
C SER A 19 2.52 -3.15 -7.32
N ILE A 20 2.39 -1.84 -7.13
CA ILE A 20 2.47 -1.20 -5.82
C ILE A 20 1.33 -1.68 -4.92
N LEU A 21 0.08 -1.65 -5.41
CA LEU A 21 -1.09 -2.16 -4.73
C LEU A 21 -0.91 -3.61 -4.25
N ALA A 22 -0.46 -4.50 -5.15
CA ALA A 22 -0.23 -5.90 -4.82
C ALA A 22 0.86 -6.08 -3.76
N ARG A 23 1.95 -5.31 -3.83
CA ARG A 23 3.08 -5.37 -2.88
C ARG A 23 2.65 -4.91 -1.49
N VAL A 24 1.92 -3.80 -1.39
CA VAL A 24 1.43 -3.27 -0.11
C VAL A 24 0.38 -4.19 0.50
N SER A 25 -0.58 -4.68 -0.26
CA SER A 25 -1.56 -5.66 0.22
C SER A 25 -0.90 -6.94 0.76
N LYS A 26 0.17 -7.42 0.09
CA LYS A 26 0.94 -8.58 0.55
C LYS A 26 1.68 -8.28 1.86
N ALA A 27 2.24 -7.09 2.01
CA ALA A 27 2.94 -6.67 3.23
C ALA A 27 1.97 -6.52 4.41
N LEU A 28 0.81 -5.88 4.21
CA LEU A 28 -0.26 -5.77 5.19
C LEU A 28 -0.74 -7.16 5.65
N LYS A 29 -0.98 -8.07 4.69
CA LYS A 29 -1.37 -9.45 4.99
C LYS A 29 -0.31 -10.17 5.84
N LYS A 30 0.98 -9.98 5.54
CA LYS A 30 2.08 -10.60 6.29
C LYS A 30 2.17 -10.06 7.72
N ALA A 31 1.78 -8.81 7.94
CA ALA A 31 1.72 -8.21 9.27
C ALA A 31 0.44 -8.57 10.07
N GLY A 32 -0.40 -9.47 9.55
CA GLY A 32 -1.61 -9.92 10.23
C GLY A 32 -2.79 -8.95 10.13
N VAL A 33 -2.74 -7.98 9.20
CA VAL A 33 -3.86 -7.06 8.96
C VAL A 33 -5.06 -7.84 8.40
N SER A 34 -6.24 -7.55 8.94
CA SER A 34 -7.50 -8.18 8.51
C SER A 34 -7.79 -7.94 7.03
N LYS A 35 -8.44 -8.91 6.38
CA LYS A 35 -8.85 -8.80 4.97
C LYS A 35 -9.72 -7.56 4.69
N GLU A 36 -10.58 -7.19 5.64
CA GLU A 36 -11.44 -5.99 5.53
C GLU A 36 -10.62 -4.70 5.44
N GLU A 37 -9.58 -4.58 6.27
CA GLU A 37 -8.67 -3.43 6.26
C GLU A 37 -7.84 -3.36 4.98
N ILE A 38 -7.38 -4.51 4.48
CA ILE A 38 -6.69 -4.59 3.19
C ILE A 38 -7.64 -4.18 2.04
N SER A 39 -8.89 -4.63 2.08
CA SER A 39 -9.91 -4.25 1.09
C SER A 39 -10.19 -2.74 1.13
N LYS A 40 -10.25 -2.14 2.32
CA LYS A 40 -10.38 -0.69 2.50
C LYS A 40 -9.20 0.06 1.91
N PHE A 41 -7.97 -0.39 2.20
CA PHE A 41 -6.76 0.16 1.58
C PHE A 41 -6.84 0.09 0.04
N GLN A 42 -7.20 -1.07 -0.52
CA GLN A 42 -7.28 -1.24 -1.97
C GLN A 42 -8.32 -0.31 -2.61
N LYS A 43 -9.50 -0.20 -1.99
CA LYS A 43 -10.56 0.68 -2.48
C LYS A 43 -10.15 2.15 -2.44
N GLU A 44 -9.50 2.57 -1.37
CA GLU A 44 -8.96 3.92 -1.22
C GLU A 44 -7.87 4.17 -2.29
N ALA A 45 -6.83 3.34 -2.32
CA ALA A 45 -5.73 3.42 -3.26
C ALA A 45 -6.13 3.38 -4.76
N MET A 46 -7.27 2.79 -5.10
CA MET A 46 -7.81 2.74 -6.48
C MET A 46 -8.79 3.88 -6.81
N SER A 47 -9.02 4.82 -5.91
CA SER A 47 -10.06 5.85 -6.08
C SER A 47 -9.68 6.99 -7.03
N SER A 48 -8.41 7.12 -7.41
CA SER A 48 -7.90 8.27 -8.19
C SER A 48 -6.62 7.86 -8.94
N ASP A 49 -5.63 8.74 -9.01
CA ASP A 49 -4.46 8.64 -9.87
C ASP A 49 -3.24 8.07 -9.16
N TYR A 50 -2.17 7.84 -9.92
CA TYR A 50 -0.91 7.29 -9.41
C TYR A 50 -0.32 8.08 -8.21
N ASN A 51 -0.39 9.41 -8.25
CA ASN A 51 0.05 10.24 -7.12
C ASN A 51 -0.82 10.05 -5.88
N TYR A 52 -2.14 9.85 -6.07
CA TYR A 52 -3.04 9.57 -4.95
C TYR A 52 -2.72 8.21 -4.33
N LEU A 53 -2.49 7.18 -5.15
CA LEU A 53 -2.00 5.88 -4.69
C LEU A 53 -0.74 6.02 -3.81
N LEU A 54 0.27 6.77 -4.25
CA LEU A 54 1.50 6.96 -3.48
C LEU A 54 1.26 7.65 -2.13
N ASN A 55 0.33 8.60 -2.06
CA ASN A 55 -0.05 9.24 -0.81
C ASN A 55 -0.74 8.24 0.13
N VAL A 56 -1.73 7.49 -0.37
CA VAL A 56 -2.41 6.46 0.41
C VAL A 56 -1.42 5.42 0.93
N VAL A 57 -0.47 4.96 0.11
CA VAL A 57 0.54 3.99 0.55
C VAL A 57 1.40 4.55 1.68
N GLN A 58 1.88 5.79 1.57
CA GLN A 58 2.63 6.45 2.64
C GLN A 58 1.81 6.69 3.91
N ASP A 59 0.49 6.89 3.78
CA ASP A 59 -0.39 7.05 4.93
C ASP A 59 -0.70 5.71 5.63
N TRP A 60 -0.63 4.60 4.91
CA TRP A 60 -0.94 3.29 5.45
C TRP A 60 0.30 2.57 6.00
N VAL A 61 1.44 2.63 5.31
CA VAL A 61 2.63 1.84 5.62
C VAL A 61 3.90 2.69 5.62
N ASN A 62 4.97 2.16 6.19
CA ASN A 62 6.28 2.79 6.09
C ASN A 62 6.90 2.47 4.72
N THR A 63 7.30 3.52 4.01
CA THR A 63 7.97 3.42 2.71
C THR A 63 9.32 4.09 2.80
N ASN A 64 10.34 3.45 2.21
CA ASN A 64 11.70 3.95 2.11
C ASN A 64 12.11 4.09 0.65
#